data_AF-A0A9Q4KZL1-F1
#
_entry.id   AF-A0A9Q4KZL1-F1
#
_cell.length_a   1.000
_cell.length_b   1.000
_cell.length_c   1.000
_cell.angle_alpha   90.00
_cell.angle_beta   90.00
_cell.angle_gamma   90.00
#
_symmetry.space_group_name_H-M   'P 1'
#
loop_
_entity.id
_entity.type
_entity.pdbx_description
1 polymer ?
#
loop_
_entity_poly.entity_id
_entity_poly.type
_entity_poly.pdbx_seq_one_letter_code
_entity_poly.pdbx_strand_id
1 'polypeptide(L)'
;MELVSTPALDCSACGDRIEDTGYIPATERDDGYEPLADGTVCEACGFSEIGLMGCAPELEDVIDAGTDDILLYVRTTDDGIDVVSTKR
;
A
#
# COMPACT_ATOMS: atom_id res chain seq x y z
N MET A 1 6.88 -4.77 -12.07
CA MET A 1 7.57 -5.34 -10.90
C MET A 1 6.53 -6.00 -10.03
N GLU A 2 6.91 -7.07 -9.37
CA GLU A 2 6.05 -7.84 -8.46
C GLU A 2 6.50 -7.64 -7.01
N LEU A 3 5.66 -8.04 -6.06
CA LEU A 3 6.03 -8.02 -4.65
C LEU A 3 7.04 -9.12 -4.37
N VAL A 4 8.20 -8.78 -3.81
CA VAL A 4 9.23 -9.77 -3.45
C VAL A 4 8.86 -10.59 -2.21
N SER A 5 7.76 -10.24 -1.52
CA SER A 5 7.25 -10.93 -0.33
C SER A 5 5.76 -10.67 -0.13
N THR A 6 5.09 -11.51 0.66
CA THR A 6 3.67 -11.32 1.02
C THR A 6 3.56 -10.37 2.23
N PRO A 7 3.05 -9.14 2.07
CA PRO A 7 2.87 -8.20 3.18
C PRO A 7 1.76 -8.62 4.14
N ALA A 8 1.79 -8.01 5.32
CA ALA A 8 0.61 -7.97 6.18
C ALA A 8 -0.48 -7.15 5.46
N LEU A 9 -1.69 -7.69 5.41
CA LEU A 9 -2.85 -7.04 4.79
C LEU A 9 -3.74 -6.40 5.85
N ASP A 10 -3.23 -6.15 7.04
CA ASP A 10 -3.96 -5.50 8.12
C ASP A 10 -3.75 -3.99 8.01
N CYS A 11 -4.84 -3.24 7.96
CA CYS A 11 -4.79 -1.78 7.86
C CYS A 11 -4.21 -1.19 9.14
N SER A 12 -3.10 -0.44 9.05
CA SER A 12 -2.47 0.21 10.21
C SER A 12 -3.37 1.28 10.86
N ALA A 13 -4.35 1.84 10.13
CA ALA A 13 -5.25 2.86 10.64
C ALA A 13 -6.42 2.28 11.46
N CYS A 14 -7.11 1.26 10.93
CA CYS A 14 -8.30 0.69 11.57
C CYS A 14 -8.13 -0.73 12.13
N GLY A 15 -7.03 -1.41 11.78
CA GLY A 15 -6.76 -2.81 12.15
C GLY A 15 -7.53 -3.84 11.33
N ASP A 16 -8.31 -3.41 10.34
CA ASP A 16 -9.16 -4.29 9.54
C ASP A 16 -8.37 -4.97 8.42
N ARG A 17 -8.78 -6.17 8.03
CA ARG A 17 -8.07 -6.95 6.99
C ARG A 17 -8.48 -6.47 5.61
N ILE A 18 -7.50 -6.27 4.74
CA ILE A 18 -7.69 -5.89 3.34
C ILE A 18 -8.03 -7.13 2.52
N GLU A 19 -9.29 -7.25 2.13
CA GLU A 19 -9.80 -8.38 1.35
C GLU A 19 -9.97 -8.09 -0.15
N ASP A 20 -10.06 -6.82 -0.56
CA ASP A 20 -10.26 -6.43 -1.97
C ASP A 20 -9.18 -5.46 -2.46
N THR A 21 -9.13 -4.21 -1.97
CA THR A 21 -8.15 -3.20 -2.41
C THR A 21 -7.53 -2.44 -1.24
N GLY A 22 -6.29 -2.01 -1.44
CA GLY A 22 -5.54 -1.26 -0.45
C GLY A 22 -4.29 -0.59 -0.98
N TYR A 23 -3.63 0.13 -0.10
CA TYR A 23 -2.40 0.85 -0.34
C TYR A 23 -1.29 0.24 0.50
N ILE A 24 -0.19 -0.15 -0.15
CA ILE A 24 0.96 -0.78 0.50
C ILE A 24 2.19 0.06 0.17
N PRO A 25 2.79 0.74 1.16
CA PRO A 25 4.08 1.36 0.96
C PRO A 25 5.12 0.26 0.82
N ALA A 26 6.02 0.43 -0.13
CA ALA A 26 7.08 -0.50 -0.43
C ALA A 26 8.33 0.29 -0.80
N THR A 27 9.49 -0.32 -0.59
CA THR A 27 10.73 0.19 -1.16
C THR A 27 10.94 -0.44 -2.53
N GLU A 28 11.16 0.37 -3.56
CA GLU A 28 11.53 -0.11 -4.89
C GLU A 28 12.96 -0.68 -4.86
N ARG A 29 13.12 -1.92 -5.32
CA ARG A 29 14.40 -2.63 -5.45
C ARG A 29 14.56 -3.16 -6.87
N ASP A 30 15.79 -3.50 -7.27
CA ASP A 30 16.06 -4.11 -8.58
C ASP A 30 15.25 -5.40 -8.83
N ASP A 31 15.01 -6.19 -7.77
CA ASP A 31 14.26 -7.46 -7.83
C ASP A 31 12.72 -7.28 -7.71
N GLY A 32 12.22 -6.08 -7.42
CA GLY A 32 10.79 -5.80 -7.29
C GLY A 32 10.44 -4.83 -6.17
N TYR A 33 9.22 -4.93 -5.65
CA TYR A 33 8.75 -4.09 -4.56
C TYR A 33 8.83 -4.82 -3.22
N GLU A 34 9.59 -4.27 -2.29
CA GLU A 34 9.75 -4.79 -0.93
C GLU A 34 8.76 -4.09 0.00
N PRO A 35 7.63 -4.74 0.36
CA PRO A 35 6.58 -4.07 1.11
C PRO A 35 6.98 -3.80 2.56
N LEU A 36 6.55 -2.64 3.06
CA LEU A 36 6.79 -2.18 4.42
C LEU A 36 5.59 -2.60 5.30
N ALA A 37 5.85 -3.50 6.24
CA ALA A 37 4.81 -4.18 7.04
C ALA A 37 3.95 -3.24 7.92
N ASP A 38 4.45 -2.05 8.27
CA ASP A 38 3.80 -1.14 9.22
C ASP A 38 2.96 -0.03 8.56
N GLY A 39 2.98 0.08 7.23
CA GLY A 39 2.34 1.20 6.52
C GLY A 39 1.15 0.82 5.67
N THR A 40 0.64 -0.41 5.75
CA THR A 40 -0.45 -0.86 4.87
C THR A 40 -1.78 -0.22 5.28
N VAL A 41 -2.56 0.28 4.32
CA VAL A 41 -3.80 1.00 4.56
C VAL A 41 -4.90 0.46 3.66
N CYS A 42 -6.08 0.17 4.20
CA CYS A 42 -7.23 -0.22 3.39
C CYS A 42 -7.72 0.96 2.52
N GLU A 43 -8.42 0.65 1.43
CA GLU A 43 -8.96 1.67 0.54
C GLU A 43 -9.81 2.71 1.30
N ALA A 44 -10.67 2.28 2.22
CA ALA A 44 -11.54 3.18 2.97
C ALA A 44 -10.77 4.20 3.83
N CYS A 45 -9.78 3.76 4.61
CA CYS A 45 -8.93 4.65 5.41
C CYS A 45 -8.05 5.52 4.52
N GLY A 46 -7.53 4.95 3.42
CA GLY A 46 -6.75 5.67 2.42
C GLY A 46 -7.54 6.83 1.80
N PHE A 47 -8.82 6.65 1.51
CA PHE A 47 -9.66 7.70 0.91
C PHE A 47 -10.30 8.67 1.91
N SER A 48 -10.55 8.22 3.14
CA SER A 48 -11.36 8.98 4.11
C SER A 48 -10.54 9.66 5.20
N GLU A 49 -9.52 8.97 5.71
CA GLU A 49 -8.78 9.40 6.90
C GLU A 49 -7.39 9.93 6.53
N ILE A 50 -6.75 9.29 5.55
CA ILE A 50 -5.38 9.61 5.13
C ILE A 50 -5.39 10.53 3.90
N GLY A 51 -6.20 10.20 2.89
CA GLY A 51 -6.30 10.98 1.66
C GLY A 51 -7.03 12.31 1.86
N LEU A 52 -6.49 13.37 1.24
CA LEU A 52 -7.08 14.71 1.27
C LEU A 52 -8.47 14.73 0.62
N MET A 53 -9.52 14.68 1.45
CA MET A 53 -10.92 14.92 1.07
C MET A 53 -11.45 14.04 -0.08
N GLY A 54 -11.22 12.73 -0.03
CA GLY A 54 -11.76 11.79 -1.02
C GLY A 54 -10.88 11.54 -2.25
N CYS A 55 -9.61 11.92 -2.18
CA CYS A 55 -8.58 11.47 -3.11
C CYS A 55 -7.81 10.27 -2.51
N ALA A 56 -7.27 9.42 -3.39
CA ALA A 56 -6.33 8.36 -2.97
C ALA A 56 -5.14 8.98 -2.23
N PRO A 57 -4.65 8.34 -1.15
CA PRO A 57 -3.54 8.85 -0.37
C PRO A 57 -2.26 8.90 -1.22
N GLU A 58 -1.35 9.79 -0.83
CA GLU A 58 0.01 9.83 -1.35
C GLU A 58 0.96 9.11 -0.39
N LEU A 59 2.18 8.81 -0.86
CA LEU A 59 3.15 8.07 -0.06
C LEU A 59 3.48 8.80 1.26
N GLU A 60 3.63 10.12 1.18
CA GLU A 60 3.89 11.01 2.31
C GLU A 60 2.73 11.10 3.32
N ASP A 61 1.50 10.75 2.93
CA ASP A 61 0.37 10.68 3.86
C ASP A 61 0.40 9.39 4.70
N VAL A 62 1.07 8.33 4.20
CA VAL A 62 1.03 6.99 4.77
C VAL A 62 2.26 6.70 5.64
N ILE A 63 3.45 7.12 5.17
CA ILE A 63 4.72 6.96 5.89
C ILE A 63 5.61 8.18 5.72
N ASP A 64 6.58 8.34 6.63
CA ASP A 64 7.73 9.23 6.40
C ASP A 64 8.63 8.60 5.33
N ALA A 65 8.43 9.03 4.09
CA ALA A 65 8.98 8.37 2.91
C ALA A 65 10.49 8.65 2.72
N GLY A 66 11.27 7.59 2.55
CA GLY A 66 12.62 7.64 2.02
C GLY A 66 12.65 7.83 0.51
N THR A 67 13.85 8.06 -0.04
CA THR A 67 14.05 8.41 -1.46
C THR A 67 13.65 7.31 -2.45
N ASP A 68 13.67 6.04 -2.01
CA ASP A 68 13.35 4.86 -2.81
C ASP A 68 11.97 4.26 -2.48
N ASP A 69 11.22 4.90 -1.58
CA ASP A 69 9.90 4.41 -1.19
C ASP A 69 8.85 4.79 -2.23
N ILE A 70 7.83 3.94 -2.35
CA ILE A 70 6.74 4.05 -3.32
C ILE A 70 5.46 3.51 -2.69
N LEU A 71 4.32 4.13 -3.02
CA LEU A 71 3.01 3.66 -2.59
C LEU A 71 2.38 2.83 -3.70
N LEU A 72 2.13 1.55 -3.41
CA LEU A 72 1.47 0.63 -4.32
C LEU A 72 -0.02 0.64 -4.04
N TYR A 73 -0.82 0.89 -5.07
CA TYR A 73 -2.23 0.52 -5.05
C TYR A 73 -2.35 -0.92 -5.51
N VAL A 74 -2.84 -1.77 -4.61
CA VAL A 74 -2.91 -3.21 -4.83
C VAL A 74 -4.34 -3.71 -4.76
N ARG A 75 -4.56 -4.85 -5.40
CA ARG A 75 -5.79 -5.60 -5.33
C ARG A 75 -5.51 -7.03 -4.88
N THR A 76 -6.18 -7.48 -3.83
CA THR A 76 -6.17 -8.86 -3.39
C THR A 76 -7.06 -9.69 -4.30
N THR A 77 -6.54 -10.83 -4.73
CA THR A 77 -7.22 -11.82 -5.58
C THR A 77 -7.03 -13.22 -4.98
N ASP A 78 -7.73 -14.21 -5.51
CA ASP A 78 -7.58 -15.62 -5.08
C ASP A 78 -6.15 -16.15 -5.31
N ASP A 79 -5.42 -15.57 -6.28
CA ASP A 79 -4.05 -15.96 -6.66
C ASP A 79 -2.97 -15.19 -5.88
N GLY A 80 -3.37 -14.19 -5.07
CA GLY A 80 -2.45 -13.33 -4.31
C GLY A 80 -2.71 -11.85 -4.52
N ILE A 81 -1.67 -11.03 -4.45
CA ILE A 81 -1.77 -9.56 -4.50
C ILE A 81 -1.28 -9.07 -5.87
N ASP A 82 -2.14 -8.34 -6.57
CA ASP A 82 -1.84 -7.71 -7.85
C ASP A 82 -1.55 -6.22 -7.65
N VAL A 83 -0.45 -5.72 -8.24
CA VAL A 83 -0.09 -4.30 -8.19
C VAL A 83 -0.78 -3.59 -9.35
N VAL A 84 -1.84 -2.83 -9.02
CA VAL A 84 -2.67 -2.13 -10.01
C VAL A 84 -2.02 -0.81 -10.43
N SER A 85 -1.42 -0.09 -9.49
CA SER A 85 -0.77 1.20 -9.75
C SER A 85 0.31 1.50 -8.71
N THR A 86 1.22 2.39 -9.06
CA THR A 86 2.33 2.80 -8.19
C THR A 86 2.46 4.32 -8.19
N LYS A 87 2.67 4.91 -7.03
CA LYS A 87 2.82 6.35 -6.83
C LYS A 87 4.08 6.64 -6.03
N ARG A 88 4.92 7.55 -6.52
CA ARG A 88 6.17 7.95 -5.89
C ARG A 88 6.06 9.37 -5.37
#